data_AF-A0A2D6XHI2-F1
#
_entry.id   AF-A0A2D6XHI2-F1
#
_cell.length_a   1.000
_cell.length_b   1.000
_cell.length_c   1.000
_cell.angle_alpha   90.00
_cell.angle_beta   90.00
_cell.angle_gamma   90.00
#
_symmetry.space_group_name_H-M   'P 1'
#
loop_
_entity.id
_entity.type
_entity.pdbx_description
1 polymer ?
#
loop_
_entity_poly.entity_id
_entity_poly.type
_entity_poly.pdbx_seq_one_letter_code
_entity_poly.pdbx_strand_id
1 'polypeptide(L)'
;LEQNDPTILHGVLDSSCWNKTGTGPSIAEALLKSGLRFIPADRDRIAGKLAIHKRLQLNSQGEPQLKIFKTCTNLIRTLPTLPLDKINTEDIDTKADDHAYDALRYMLMLRHRGARDFIQEAREAREKDEKKNEIADTMFGY
;
A
#
# COMPACT_ATOMS: atom_id res chain seq x y z
N LEU A 1 -23.17 -6.86 13.80
CA LEU A 1 -21.77 -7.31 13.71
C LEU A 1 -21.32 -7.54 15.13
N GLU A 2 -21.08 -8.79 15.50
CA GLU A 2 -20.67 -9.16 16.85
C GLU A 2 -19.18 -8.81 17.04
N GLN A 3 -18.82 -8.44 18.26
CA GLN A 3 -17.57 -7.77 18.63
C GLN A 3 -16.27 -8.57 18.38
N ASN A 4 -16.38 -9.82 17.90
CA ASN A 4 -15.28 -10.78 17.76
C ASN A 4 -15.09 -11.32 16.32
N ASP A 5 -15.82 -10.80 15.33
CA ASP A 5 -15.54 -11.18 13.94
C ASP A 5 -14.17 -10.63 13.50
N PRO A 6 -13.28 -11.45 12.92
CA PRO A 6 -11.97 -10.98 12.47
C PRO A 6 -12.16 -9.91 11.39
N THR A 7 -11.41 -8.80 11.51
CA THR A 7 -11.40 -7.73 10.51
C THR A 7 -11.08 -8.33 9.14
N ILE A 8 -12.06 -8.30 8.25
CA ILE A 8 -11.91 -8.84 6.89
C ILE A 8 -10.93 -7.93 6.15
N LEU A 9 -9.72 -8.44 5.91
CA LEU A 9 -8.74 -7.75 5.07
C LEU A 9 -9.17 -7.90 3.61
N HIS A 10 -9.67 -6.82 3.03
CA HIS A 10 -9.93 -6.76 1.60
C HIS A 10 -8.63 -6.44 0.86
N GLY A 11 -8.19 -7.34 -0.02
CA GLY A 11 -7.16 -7.04 -0.99
C GLY A 11 -7.65 -6.07 -2.06
N VAL A 12 -6.72 -5.46 -2.79
CA VAL A 12 -7.04 -4.60 -3.94
C VAL A 12 -6.57 -5.28 -5.20
N LEU A 13 -7.41 -5.30 -6.22
CA LEU A 13 -7.11 -5.88 -7.51
C LEU A 13 -7.22 -4.82 -8.60
N ASP A 14 -6.32 -4.90 -9.58
CA ASP A 14 -6.35 -4.01 -10.73
C ASP A 14 -7.72 -4.02 -11.40
N SER A 15 -8.15 -2.85 -11.83
CA SER A 15 -9.50 -2.65 -12.35
C SER A 15 -9.76 -3.42 -13.64
N SER A 16 -8.73 -3.74 -14.44
CA SER A 16 -8.86 -4.55 -15.65
C SER A 16 -9.18 -6.01 -15.34
N CYS A 17 -8.80 -6.52 -14.17
CA CYS A 17 -9.09 -7.90 -13.76
C CYS A 17 -10.59 -8.17 -13.58
N TRP A 18 -11.41 -7.13 -13.48
CA TRP A 18 -12.87 -7.20 -13.38
C TRP A 18 -13.55 -7.28 -14.74
N ASN A 19 -12.84 -6.95 -15.82
CA ASN A 19 -13.37 -7.02 -17.17
C ASN A 19 -13.48 -8.49 -17.62
N LYS A 20 -14.55 -8.81 -18.35
CA LYS A 20 -14.73 -10.12 -18.96
C LYS A 20 -14.12 -10.11 -20.36
N THR A 21 -13.20 -11.04 -20.61
CA THR A 21 -12.64 -11.25 -21.94
C THR A 21 -13.24 -12.56 -22.49
N GLY A 22 -14.23 -12.43 -23.39
CA GLY A 22 -14.94 -13.57 -23.95
C GLY A 22 -16.06 -14.10 -23.06
N THR A 23 -16.31 -15.42 -23.10
CA THR A 23 -17.44 -16.09 -22.43
C THR A 23 -17.13 -16.61 -21.03
N GLY A 24 -15.85 -16.58 -20.60
CA GLY A 24 -15.40 -17.07 -19.30
C GLY A 24 -15.59 -16.06 -18.15
N PRO A 25 -15.41 -16.50 -16.89
CA PRO A 25 -15.37 -15.60 -15.75
C PRO A 25 -14.16 -14.66 -15.84
N SER A 26 -14.29 -13.44 -15.30
CA SER A 26 -13.14 -12.54 -15.18
C SER A 26 -12.12 -13.07 -14.16
N ILE A 27 -10.91 -12.53 -14.18
CA ILE A 27 -9.86 -12.87 -13.20
C ILE A 27 -10.37 -12.62 -11.78
N ALA A 28 -11.03 -11.49 -11.56
CA ALA A 28 -11.63 -11.15 -10.28
C ALA A 28 -12.68 -12.18 -9.85
N GLU A 29 -13.58 -12.59 -10.75
CA GLU A 29 -14.60 -13.60 -10.46
C GLU A 29 -13.99 -14.96 -10.11
N ALA A 30 -12.91 -15.37 -10.77
CA ALA A 30 -12.20 -16.61 -10.46
C ALA A 30 -11.54 -16.57 -9.08
N LEU A 31 -10.90 -15.44 -8.71
CA LEU A 31 -10.30 -15.25 -7.39
C LEU A 31 -11.36 -15.21 -6.28
N LEU A 32 -12.48 -14.53 -6.52
CA LEU A 32 -13.62 -14.48 -5.59
C LEU A 32 -14.23 -15.86 -5.35
N LYS A 33 -14.41 -16.66 -6.41
CA LYS A 33 -14.88 -18.05 -6.30
C LYS A 33 -13.91 -18.94 -5.52
N SER A 34 -12.62 -18.62 -5.54
CA SER A 34 -11.58 -19.32 -4.78
C SER A 34 -11.52 -18.90 -3.30
N GLY A 35 -12.43 -18.01 -2.85
CA GLY A 35 -12.51 -17.54 -1.47
C GLY A 35 -11.68 -16.30 -1.16
N LEU A 36 -10.99 -15.72 -2.15
CA LEU A 36 -10.23 -14.48 -1.96
C LEU A 36 -11.15 -13.27 -2.03
N ARG A 37 -10.94 -12.28 -1.15
CA ARG A 37 -11.74 -11.06 -1.13
C ARG A 37 -10.96 -9.88 -1.67
N PHE A 38 -11.35 -9.43 -2.85
CA PHE A 38 -10.77 -8.27 -3.52
C PHE A 38 -11.82 -7.19 -3.79
N ILE A 39 -11.37 -5.95 -3.77
CA ILE A 39 -12.12 -4.80 -4.27
C ILE A 39 -11.37 -4.18 -5.46
N PRO A 40 -12.07 -3.49 -6.39
CA PRO A 40 -11.40 -2.80 -7.48
C PRO A 40 -10.50 -1.68 -6.97
N ALA A 41 -9.34 -1.53 -7.60
CA ALA A 41 -8.40 -0.47 -7.31
C ALA A 41 -8.89 0.92 -7.76
N ASP A 42 -8.45 1.95 -7.05
CA ASP A 42 -8.62 3.33 -7.47
C ASP A 42 -7.73 3.62 -8.71
N ARG A 43 -8.34 4.23 -9.71
CA ARG A 43 -7.73 4.51 -11.02
C ARG A 43 -7.07 5.89 -11.07
N ASP A 44 -7.19 6.73 -10.04
CA ASP A 44 -6.59 8.07 -10.04
C ASP A 44 -5.06 8.00 -9.91
N ARG A 45 -4.38 7.99 -11.05
CA ARG A 45 -2.92 7.85 -11.15
C ARG A 45 -2.19 9.05 -10.55
N ILE A 46 -2.69 10.26 -10.77
CA ILE A 46 -2.07 11.51 -10.30
C ILE A 46 -2.16 11.58 -8.76
N ALA A 47 -3.34 11.32 -8.20
CA ALA A 47 -3.50 11.26 -6.75
C ALA A 47 -2.67 10.13 -6.13
N GLY A 48 -2.59 8.98 -6.81
CA GLY A 48 -1.77 7.85 -6.39
C GLY A 48 -0.27 8.15 -6.36
N LYS A 49 0.25 8.81 -7.40
CA LYS A 49 1.64 9.30 -7.46
C LYS A 49 1.91 10.23 -6.29
N LEU A 50 1.06 11.25 -6.09
CA LEU A 50 1.22 12.19 -4.98
C LEU A 50 1.18 11.49 -3.61
N ALA A 51 0.35 10.47 -3.45
CA ALA A 51 0.26 9.67 -2.23
C ALA A 51 1.54 8.88 -1.93
N ILE A 52 2.24 8.38 -2.96
CA ILE A 52 3.56 7.74 -2.84
C ILE A 52 4.60 8.79 -2.45
N HIS A 53 4.70 9.87 -3.20
CA HIS A 53 5.67 10.95 -2.96
C HIS A 53 5.57 11.51 -1.53
N LYS A 54 4.36 11.78 -1.04
CA LYS A 54 4.13 12.26 0.33
C LYS A 54 4.62 11.29 1.41
N ARG A 55 4.60 9.98 1.16
CA ARG A 55 5.04 8.98 2.13
C ARG A 55 6.54 8.68 2.07
N LEU A 56 7.16 8.91 0.90
CA LEU A 56 8.61 8.85 0.75
C LEU A 56 9.29 10.13 1.26
N GLN A 57 8.58 11.26 1.31
CA GLN A 57 9.06 12.49 1.91
C GLN A 57 9.39 12.27 3.40
N LEU A 58 10.50 12.86 3.85
CA LEU A 58 10.91 12.84 5.24
C LEU A 58 9.96 13.67 6.09
N ASN A 59 9.59 13.15 7.26
CA ASN A 59 8.83 13.88 8.27
C ASN A 59 9.74 14.87 9.04
N SER A 60 9.17 15.56 10.04
CA SER A 60 9.91 16.50 10.91
C SER A 60 11.05 15.85 11.72
N GLN A 61 11.04 14.52 11.86
CA GLN A 61 12.09 13.75 12.53
C GLN A 61 13.14 13.19 11.54
N GLY A 62 13.03 13.51 10.24
CA GLY A 62 13.97 13.04 9.23
C GLY A 62 13.71 11.60 8.75
N GLU A 63 12.56 11.00 9.08
CA GLU A 63 12.22 9.64 8.66
C GLU A 63 11.10 9.60 7.59
N PRO A 64 11.17 8.69 6.60
CA PRO A 64 10.07 8.47 5.67
C PRO A 64 8.93 7.67 6.32
N GLN A 65 7.69 7.93 5.86
CA GLN A 65 6.51 7.19 6.32
C GLN A 65 6.37 5.82 5.63
N LEU A 66 6.91 5.68 4.42
CA LEU A 66 6.97 4.41 3.68
C LEU A 66 8.39 3.83 3.77
N LYS A 67 8.53 2.66 4.39
CA LYS A 67 9.77 1.87 4.44
C LYS A 67 9.58 0.60 3.61
N ILE A 68 10.51 0.32 2.70
CA ILE A 68 10.44 -0.82 1.77
C ILE A 68 11.48 -1.86 2.18
N PHE A 69 11.08 -3.13 2.30
CA PHE A 69 12.00 -4.21 2.62
C PHE A 69 13.02 -4.43 1.50
N LYS A 70 14.27 -4.72 1.87
CA LYS A 70 15.37 -4.98 0.91
C LYS A 70 15.10 -6.14 -0.07
N THR A 71 14.17 -7.04 0.26
CA THR A 71 13.77 -8.18 -0.58
C THR A 71 12.80 -7.79 -1.69
N CYS A 72 12.20 -6.59 -1.65
CA CYS A 72 11.35 -6.06 -2.72
C CYS A 72 12.19 -5.53 -3.89
N THR A 73 13.05 -6.37 -4.45
CA THR A 73 14.08 -5.99 -5.44
C THR A 73 13.50 -5.37 -6.70
N ASN A 74 12.36 -5.87 -7.19
CA ASN A 74 11.69 -5.33 -8.36
C ASN A 74 11.22 -3.89 -8.12
N LEU A 75 10.56 -3.63 -6.99
CA LEU A 75 10.10 -2.29 -6.64
C LEU A 75 11.27 -1.33 -6.43
N ILE A 76 12.32 -1.76 -5.73
CA ILE A 76 13.51 -0.92 -5.48
C ILE A 76 14.24 -0.59 -6.79
N ARG A 77 14.30 -1.54 -7.73
CA ARG A 77 14.93 -1.34 -9.05
C ARG A 77 14.13 -0.38 -9.91
N THR A 78 12.80 -0.53 -9.97
CA THR A 78 11.97 0.19 -10.95
C THR A 78 11.52 1.55 -10.45
N LEU A 79 11.15 1.68 -9.17
CA LEU A 79 10.55 2.89 -8.62
C LEU A 79 11.40 4.16 -8.85
N PRO A 80 12.73 4.16 -8.67
CA PRO A 80 13.56 5.35 -8.91
C PRO A 80 13.81 5.64 -10.40
N THR A 81 13.65 4.64 -11.27
CA THR A 81 13.97 4.73 -12.70
C THR A 81 12.76 4.98 -13.58
N LEU A 82 11.55 5.07 -13.01
CA LEU A 82 10.33 5.28 -13.78
C LEU A 82 10.33 6.64 -14.48
N PRO A 83 10.22 6.68 -15.82
CA PRO A 83 10.16 7.93 -16.54
C PRO A 83 8.78 8.58 -16.40
N LEU A 84 8.78 9.92 -16.46
CA LEU A 84 7.55 10.70 -16.61
C LEU A 84 7.00 10.54 -18.03
N ASP A 85 5.68 10.64 -18.16
CA ASP A 85 5.05 10.63 -19.47
C ASP A 85 5.45 11.88 -20.27
N LYS A 86 5.74 11.70 -21.57
CA LYS A 86 6.25 12.76 -22.45
C LYS A 86 5.21 13.83 -22.79
N ILE A 87 3.93 13.47 -22.73
CA ILE A 87 2.79 14.34 -23.06
C ILE A 87 2.16 14.87 -21.78
N ASN A 88 1.97 14.00 -20.79
CA ASN A 88 1.40 14.36 -19.49
C ASN A 88 2.47 14.29 -18.39
N THR A 89 3.24 15.36 -18.21
CA THR A 89 4.37 15.40 -17.26
C THR A 89 3.99 15.16 -15.79
N GLU A 90 2.71 15.32 -15.45
CA GLU A 90 2.19 15.02 -14.10
C GLU A 90 2.04 13.52 -13.84
N ASP A 91 2.00 12.69 -14.89
CA ASP A 91 1.85 11.24 -14.82
C ASP A 91 3.16 10.50 -15.15
N ILE A 92 3.15 9.18 -15.01
CA ILE A 92 4.27 8.28 -15.34
C ILE A 92 4.02 7.56 -16.66
N ASP A 93 5.10 7.27 -17.39
CA ASP A 93 5.04 6.56 -18.66
C ASP A 93 4.62 5.09 -18.45
N THR A 94 3.38 4.79 -18.84
CA THR A 94 2.78 3.43 -18.77
C THR A 94 3.49 2.37 -19.61
N LYS A 95 4.39 2.77 -20.52
CA LYS A 95 5.14 1.83 -21.35
C LYS A 95 6.40 1.31 -20.69
N ALA A 96 6.80 1.92 -19.57
CA ALA A 96 7.91 1.46 -18.75
C ALA A 96 7.47 0.31 -17.81
N ASP A 97 8.42 -0.29 -17.10
CA ASP A 97 8.17 -1.35 -16.10
C ASP A 97 7.52 -0.76 -14.83
N ASP A 98 6.21 -0.54 -14.88
CA ASP A 98 5.41 0.15 -13.86
C ASP A 98 4.56 -0.79 -12.98
N HIS A 99 4.59 -2.10 -13.22
CA HIS A 99 3.73 -3.07 -12.53
C HIS A 99 3.87 -3.05 -11.01
N ALA A 100 5.10 -2.97 -10.50
CA ALA A 100 5.36 -2.89 -9.06
C ALA A 100 4.91 -1.53 -8.48
N TYR A 101 5.05 -0.46 -9.27
CA TYR A 101 4.59 0.87 -8.91
C TYR A 101 3.06 0.92 -8.82
N ASP A 102 2.35 0.33 -9.78
CA ASP A 102 0.89 0.24 -9.76
C ASP A 102 0.37 -0.57 -8.57
N ALA A 103 1.00 -1.71 -8.27
CA ALA A 103 0.65 -2.49 -7.08
C ALA A 103 0.81 -1.68 -5.78
N LEU A 104 1.93 -0.96 -5.64
CA LEU A 104 2.17 -0.05 -4.50
C LEU A 104 1.13 1.07 -4.45
N ARG A 105 0.83 1.68 -5.60
CA ARG A 105 -0.14 2.76 -5.75
C ARG A 105 -1.53 2.31 -5.29
N TYR A 106 -2.00 1.15 -5.77
CA TYR A 106 -3.29 0.57 -5.39
C TYR A 106 -3.40 0.34 -3.89
N MET A 107 -2.35 -0.20 -3.28
CA MET A 107 -2.30 -0.41 -1.83
C MET A 107 -2.39 0.92 -1.07
N LEU A 108 -1.64 1.94 -1.48
CA LEU A 108 -1.60 3.23 -0.76
C LEU A 108 -2.84 4.10 -0.97
N MET A 109 -3.57 3.86 -2.06
CA MET A 109 -4.85 4.50 -2.38
C MET A 109 -6.05 3.80 -1.74
N LEU A 110 -5.86 2.64 -1.11
CA LEU A 110 -6.93 1.93 -0.43
C LEU A 110 -7.52 2.80 0.70
N ARG A 111 -8.72 3.35 0.48
CA ARG A 111 -9.47 4.15 1.46
C ARG A 111 -10.55 3.32 2.17
N HIS A 112 -10.31 2.03 2.44
CA HIS A 112 -11.28 1.23 3.20
C HIS A 112 -11.09 1.49 4.71
N ARG A 113 -12.19 1.70 5.44
CA ARG A 113 -12.16 1.97 6.90
C ARG A 113 -11.37 0.89 7.64
N GLY A 114 -11.61 -0.39 7.34
CA GLY A 114 -10.85 -1.51 7.94
C GLY A 114 -9.35 -1.56 7.62
N ALA A 115 -8.89 -0.98 6.49
CA ALA A 115 -7.46 -0.89 6.19
C ALA A 115 -6.80 0.27 6.96
N ARG A 116 -7.54 1.37 7.20
CA ARG A 116 -7.11 2.42 8.12
C ARG A 116 -7.06 1.92 9.55
N ASP A 117 -8.06 1.14 9.97
CA ASP A 117 -8.11 0.55 11.32
C ASP A 117 -6.94 -0.41 11.50
N PHE A 118 -6.63 -1.28 10.52
CA PHE A 118 -5.42 -2.12 10.55
C PHE A 118 -4.11 -1.32 10.58
N ILE A 119 -3.96 -0.29 9.74
CA ILE A 119 -2.76 0.56 9.72
C ILE A 119 -2.62 1.34 11.03
N GLN A 120 -3.74 1.77 11.62
CA GLN A 120 -3.81 2.48 12.88
C GLN A 120 -3.48 1.54 14.05
N GLU A 121 -4.08 0.35 14.11
CA GLU A 121 -3.76 -0.70 15.08
C GLU A 121 -2.29 -1.11 15.00
N ALA A 122 -1.75 -1.29 13.79
CA ALA A 122 -0.33 -1.60 13.59
C ALA A 122 0.59 -0.44 14.02
N ARG A 123 0.16 0.82 13.84
CA ARG A 123 0.87 2.01 14.35
C ARG A 123 0.83 2.06 15.88
N GLU A 124 -0.33 1.87 16.48
CA GLU A 124 -0.51 1.85 17.93
C GLU A 124 0.26 0.70 18.58
N ALA A 125 0.32 -0.47 17.93
CA ALA A 125 1.16 -1.58 18.38
C ALA A 125 2.65 -1.21 18.36
N ARG A 126 3.12 -0.53 17.31
CA ARG A 126 4.50 -0.03 17.23
C ARG A 126 4.80 1.05 18.27
N GLU A 127 3.90 2.02 18.47
CA GLU A 127 4.06 3.05 19.50
C GLU A 127 4.05 2.46 20.92
N LYS A 128 3.28 1.40 21.14
CA LYS A 128 3.31 0.63 22.40
C LYS A 128 4.64 -0.10 22.59
N ASP A 129 5.18 -0.71 21.54
CA ASP A 129 6.50 -1.36 21.60
C ASP A 129 7.64 -0.34 21.78
N GLU A 130 7.55 0.84 21.17
CA GLU A 130 8.51 1.94 21.39
C GLU A 130 8.45 2.48 22.83
N LYS A 131 7.25 2.72 23.38
CA LYS A 131 7.07 3.12 24.78
C LYS A 131 7.51 2.03 25.77
N LYS A 132 7.34 0.77 25.43
CA LYS A 132 7.80 -0.37 26.25
C LYS A 132 9.33 -0.50 26.26
N ASN A 133 10.00 0.04 25.24
CA ASN A 133 11.46 0.12 25.13
C ASN A 133 12.06 1.42 25.69
N GLU A 134 11.25 2.31 26.29
CA GLU A 134 11.81 3.37 27.14
C GLU A 134 12.45 2.71 28.36
N ILE A 135 13.77 2.90 28.50
CA ILE A 135 14.57 2.31 29.59
C ILE A 135 13.97 2.77 30.92
N ALA A 136 13.35 1.83 31.63
CA ALA A 136 12.63 2.09 32.88
C ALA A 136 13.55 2.57 34.03
N ASP A 137 14.87 2.52 33.86
CA ASP A 137 15.85 2.93 34.85
C ASP A 137 16.84 3.94 34.26
N THR A 138 16.64 5.21 34.61
CA THR A 138 17.54 6.32 34.24
C THR A 138 18.54 6.66 35.35
N MET A 139 18.52 5.96 36.50
CA MET A 139 19.35 6.26 37.67
C MET A 139 20.02 4.98 38.20
N PHE A 140 21.22 4.70 37.69
CA PHE A 140 22.06 3.62 38.18
C PHE A 140 22.86 4.06 39.42
N GLY A 141 22.45 3.61 40.60
CA GLY A 141 23.27 3.62 41.83
C GLY A 141 22.91 4.67 42.88
N TYR A 142 22.78 4.21 44.13
CA TYR A 142 22.91 5.02 45.36
C TYR A 142 24.36 5.42 45.60
#